data_AF-E8KEI9-F1
#
_entry.id   AF-E8KEI9-F1
#
_cell.length_a   1.000
_cell.length_b   1.000
_cell.length_c   1.000
_cell.angle_alpha   90.00
_cell.angle_beta   90.00
_cell.angle_gamma   90.00
#
_symmetry.space_group_name_H-M   'P 1'
#
loop_
_entity.id
_entity.type
_entity.pdbx_description
1 polymer ?
#
loop_
_entity_poly.entity_id
_entity_poly.type
_entity_poly.pdbx_seq_one_letter_code
_entity_poly.pdbx_strand_id
1 'polypeptide(L)'
;MNWTQELLNSFYWIATVMGIIFVTAPLISLFLIKITKWGGQFWFLSADYFSIKRSIKPIAYFFTVLFFSLVTVRIDILLSEWNKALYNALQHLDAAEFWTQIAVFSVLATVHIANALLIYYAQKAFTIHWRKWANEATLDKWLASQAYYKMCSYDEKIDNPDQRIQQDISAYVSTSLSLSLGLIKAVTSMVSFTIILWGLSGPMQIGDFTLPHAMVFLVFIYVLVSTAFAFQIGKPLIGLNFNNERLNANYRYALVRIKEYAESIAFFKGEKMEKKSASYAI
;
A
#
# COMPACT_ATOMS: atom_id res chain seq x y z
N MET A 1 15.02 -19.90 25.04
CA MET A 1 13.62 -19.47 24.75
C MET A 1 12.74 -20.70 24.63
N ASN A 2 11.58 -20.75 25.29
CA ASN A 2 10.67 -21.90 25.12
C ASN A 2 9.84 -21.70 23.84
N TRP A 3 10.27 -22.32 22.75
CA TRP A 3 9.66 -22.16 21.42
C TRP A 3 8.19 -22.58 21.37
N THR A 4 7.78 -23.55 22.19
CA THR A 4 6.39 -23.99 22.28
C THR A 4 5.50 -22.89 22.87
N GLN A 5 6.00 -22.20 23.91
CA GLN A 5 5.31 -21.04 24.49
C GLN A 5 5.29 -19.86 23.50
N GLU A 6 6.37 -19.65 22.74
CA GLU A 6 6.42 -18.57 21.76
C GLU A 6 5.44 -18.74 20.60
N LEU A 7 5.13 -19.98 20.20
CA LEU A 7 4.07 -20.23 19.22
C LEU A 7 2.71 -19.82 19.76
N LEU A 8 2.39 -20.15 21.01
CA LEU A 8 1.16 -19.73 21.66
C LEU A 8 1.09 -18.20 21.82
N ASN A 9 2.16 -17.58 22.31
CA ASN A 9 2.27 -16.13 22.44
C ASN A 9 2.05 -15.44 21.08
N SER A 10 2.63 -15.99 20.01
CA SER A 10 2.46 -15.49 18.65
C SER A 10 1.01 -15.57 18.19
N PHE A 11 0.33 -16.69 18.45
CA PHE A 11 -1.08 -16.84 18.12
C PHE A 11 -1.96 -15.82 18.86
N TYR A 12 -1.77 -15.69 20.18
CA TYR A 12 -2.50 -14.72 20.99
C TYR A 12 -2.24 -13.27 20.56
N TRP A 13 -0.98 -12.96 20.24
CA TRP A 13 -0.60 -11.64 19.75
C TRP A 13 -1.30 -11.32 18.42
N ILE A 14 -1.25 -12.25 17.45
CA ILE A 14 -1.92 -12.06 16.16
C ILE A 14 -3.43 -11.90 16.36
N ALA A 15 -4.07 -12.76 17.16
CA ALA A 15 -5.51 -12.68 17.43
C ALA A 15 -5.91 -11.35 18.09
N THR A 16 -5.12 -10.88 19.04
CA THR A 16 -5.35 -9.60 19.73
C THR A 16 -5.25 -8.43 18.77
N VAL A 17 -4.18 -8.39 17.96
CA VAL A 17 -3.98 -7.32 16.97
C VAL A 17 -5.07 -7.35 15.90
N MET A 18 -5.48 -8.53 15.44
CA MET A 18 -6.62 -8.66 14.53
C MET A 18 -7.90 -8.13 15.16
N GLY A 19 -8.17 -8.44 16.43
CA GLY A 19 -9.33 -7.90 17.16
C GLY A 19 -9.32 -6.38 17.26
N ILE A 20 -8.16 -5.79 17.56
CA ILE A 20 -7.98 -4.33 17.58
C ILE A 20 -8.24 -3.73 16.20
N ILE A 21 -7.68 -4.31 15.14
CA ILE A 21 -7.85 -3.82 13.76
C ILE A 21 -9.31 -3.97 13.30
N PHE A 22 -9.97 -5.06 13.66
CA PHE A 22 -11.37 -5.30 13.34
C PHE A 22 -12.29 -4.19 13.86
N VAL A 23 -11.96 -3.60 15.02
CA VAL A 23 -12.72 -2.49 15.61
C VAL A 23 -12.24 -1.13 15.09
N THR A 24 -10.93 -0.90 15.08
CA THR A 24 -10.34 0.41 14.78
C THR A 24 -10.39 0.76 13.28
N ALA A 25 -10.16 -0.20 12.39
CA ALA A 25 -10.12 0.08 10.95
C ALA A 25 -11.47 0.58 10.42
N PRO A 26 -12.63 -0.04 10.72
CA PRO A 26 -13.93 0.51 10.30
C PRO A 26 -14.20 1.90 10.87
N LEU A 27 -13.84 2.17 12.13
CA LEU A 27 -14.01 3.49 12.74
C LEU A 27 -13.19 4.56 12.01
N ILE A 28 -11.92 4.27 11.73
CA ILE A 28 -11.04 5.15 10.96
C ILE A 28 -11.56 5.34 9.54
N SER A 29 -11.99 4.27 8.87
CA SER A 29 -12.57 4.36 7.52
C SER A 29 -13.82 5.23 7.52
N LEU A 30 -14.76 5.04 8.45
CA LEU A 30 -15.97 5.86 8.55
C LEU A 30 -15.64 7.33 8.83
N PHE A 31 -14.67 7.59 9.71
CA PHE A 31 -14.18 8.94 9.99
C PHE A 31 -13.62 9.60 8.73
N LEU A 32 -12.74 8.91 7.99
CA LEU A 32 -12.14 9.40 6.74
C LEU A 32 -13.19 9.62 5.65
N ILE A 33 -14.16 8.71 5.50
CA ILE A 33 -15.25 8.82 4.53
C ILE A 33 -16.11 10.06 4.79
N LYS A 34 -16.41 10.36 6.06
CA LYS A 34 -17.26 11.51 6.43
C LYS A 34 -16.53 12.85 6.33
N ILE A 35 -15.24 12.89 6.62
CA ILE A 35 -14.49 14.16 6.74
C ILE A 35 -13.80 14.53 5.43
N THR A 36 -13.33 13.54 4.67
CA THR A 36 -12.50 13.81 3.49
C THR A 36 -13.25 13.55 2.19
N LYS A 37 -13.09 14.46 1.21
CA LYS A 37 -13.69 14.28 -0.12
C LYS A 37 -13.19 13.00 -0.81
N TRP A 38 -11.89 12.73 -0.72
CA TRP A 38 -11.28 11.54 -1.31
C TRP A 38 -11.76 10.25 -0.66
N GLY A 39 -12.02 10.24 0.65
CA GLY A 39 -12.58 9.09 1.36
C GLY A 39 -14.00 8.76 0.89
N GLY A 40 -14.84 9.79 0.74
CA GLY A 40 -16.18 9.64 0.17
C GLY A 40 -16.16 9.10 -1.26
N GLN A 41 -15.28 9.63 -2.11
CA GLN A 41 -15.09 9.15 -3.50
C GLN A 41 -14.57 7.71 -3.54
N PHE A 42 -13.60 7.37 -2.70
CA PHE A 42 -13.09 6.00 -2.57
C PHE A 42 -14.20 5.02 -2.17
N TRP A 43 -15.03 5.40 -1.18
CA TRP A 43 -16.15 4.57 -0.74
C TRP A 43 -17.20 4.42 -1.83
N PHE A 44 -17.54 5.48 -2.54
CA PHE A 44 -18.49 5.42 -3.66
C PHE A 44 -18.06 4.40 -4.74
N LEU A 45 -16.77 4.31 -5.04
CA LEU A 45 -16.23 3.37 -6.04
C LEU A 45 -16.12 1.92 -5.54
N SER A 46 -15.96 1.71 -4.23
CA SER A 46 -15.64 0.39 -3.66
C SER A 46 -16.73 -0.23 -2.77
N ALA A 47 -17.73 0.54 -2.33
CA ALA A 47 -18.75 0.08 -1.38
C ALA A 47 -19.48 -1.17 -1.85
N ASP A 48 -19.90 -1.19 -3.13
CA ASP A 48 -20.58 -2.34 -3.72
C ASP A 48 -19.66 -3.57 -3.83
N TYR A 49 -18.33 -3.37 -3.87
CA TYR A 49 -17.37 -4.45 -3.82
C TYR A 49 -17.38 -5.19 -2.49
N PHE A 50 -17.36 -4.42 -1.39
CA PHE A 50 -17.26 -4.94 -0.02
C PHE A 50 -18.61 -5.21 0.65
N SER A 51 -19.73 -5.04 -0.07
CA SER A 51 -21.06 -5.28 0.49
C SER A 51 -21.30 -6.75 0.82
N ILE A 52 -21.54 -7.03 2.11
CA ILE A 52 -21.89 -8.38 2.62
C ILE A 52 -23.13 -8.93 1.93
N LYS A 53 -24.08 -8.06 1.55
CA LYS A 53 -25.31 -8.46 0.85
C LYS A 53 -25.03 -9.12 -0.50
N ARG A 54 -23.91 -8.78 -1.15
CA ARG A 54 -23.50 -9.38 -2.42
C ARG A 54 -22.70 -10.65 -2.20
N SER A 55 -21.64 -10.57 -1.39
CA SER A 55 -20.75 -11.70 -1.14
C SER A 55 -19.84 -11.46 0.05
N ILE A 56 -19.59 -12.49 0.84
CA ILE A 56 -18.59 -12.45 1.92
C ILE A 56 -17.15 -12.60 1.41
N LYS A 57 -16.95 -13.05 0.16
CA LYS A 57 -15.62 -13.37 -0.39
C LYS A 57 -14.63 -12.19 -0.32
N PRO A 58 -14.97 -10.94 -0.69
CA PRO A 58 -14.03 -9.81 -0.63
C PRO A 58 -13.53 -9.53 0.78
N ILE A 59 -14.42 -9.63 1.77
CA ILE A 59 -14.09 -9.44 3.18
C ILE A 59 -13.19 -10.59 3.66
N ALA A 60 -13.53 -11.83 3.32
CA ALA A 60 -12.71 -13.00 3.66
C ALA A 60 -11.30 -12.90 3.06
N TYR A 61 -11.17 -12.47 1.79
CA TYR A 61 -9.86 -12.23 1.17
C TYR A 61 -9.08 -11.13 1.89
N PHE A 62 -9.72 -10.01 2.24
CA PHE A 62 -9.07 -8.93 2.97
C PHE A 62 -8.52 -9.42 4.31
N PHE A 63 -9.32 -10.13 5.11
CA PHE A 63 -8.88 -10.67 6.39
C PHE A 63 -7.81 -11.77 6.26
N THR A 64 -7.84 -12.56 5.20
CA THR A 64 -6.79 -13.54 4.91
C THR A 64 -5.45 -12.86 4.63
N VAL A 65 -5.46 -11.83 3.78
CA VAL A 65 -4.25 -11.06 3.48
C VAL A 65 -3.76 -10.29 4.70
N LEU A 66 -4.67 -9.75 5.51
CA LEU A 66 -4.36 -9.08 6.76
C LEU A 66 -3.69 -10.04 7.75
N PHE A 67 -4.22 -11.25 7.92
CA PHE A 67 -3.64 -12.27 8.79
C PHE A 67 -2.17 -12.57 8.41
N PHE A 68 -1.89 -12.88 7.15
CA PHE A 68 -0.52 -13.15 6.71
C PHE A 68 0.39 -11.91 6.81
N SER A 69 -0.17 -10.71 6.67
CA SER A 69 0.58 -9.45 6.90
C SER A 69 1.01 -9.31 8.36
N LEU A 70 0.14 -9.67 9.30
CA LEU A 70 0.44 -9.64 10.73
C LEU A 70 1.41 -10.77 11.14
N VAL A 71 1.30 -11.94 10.51
CA VAL A 71 2.29 -13.01 10.64
C VAL A 71 3.67 -12.50 10.24
N THR A 72 3.80 -11.74 9.15
CA THR A 72 5.09 -11.13 8.77
C THR A 72 5.65 -10.26 9.89
N VAL A 73 4.83 -9.35 10.46
CA VAL A 73 5.27 -8.47 11.55
C VAL A 73 5.69 -9.29 12.77
N ARG A 74 4.95 -10.36 13.11
CA ARG A 74 5.31 -11.23 14.24
C ARG A 74 6.63 -11.96 13.99
N ILE A 75 6.88 -12.44 12.77
CA ILE A 75 8.16 -13.05 12.40
C ILE A 75 9.28 -12.02 12.50
N ASP A 76 9.06 -10.77 12.08
CA ASP A 76 10.06 -9.69 12.20
C ASP A 76 10.45 -9.45 13.68
N ILE A 77 9.47 -9.50 14.60
CA ILE A 77 9.71 -9.43 16.06
C ILE A 77 10.52 -10.63 16.54
N LEU A 78 10.12 -11.85 16.16
CA LEU A 78 10.83 -13.09 16.56
C LEU A 78 12.26 -13.12 16.03
N LEU A 79 12.50 -12.61 14.80
CA LEU A 79 13.84 -12.46 14.24
C LEU A 79 14.67 -11.43 15.01
N SER A 80 14.05 -10.37 15.54
CA SER A 80 14.75 -9.40 16.40
C SER A 80 15.19 -10.03 17.73
N GLU A 81 14.33 -10.82 18.37
CA GLU A 81 14.66 -11.55 19.59
C GLU A 81 15.71 -12.65 19.35
N TRP A 82 15.58 -13.36 18.23
CA TRP A 82 16.56 -14.35 17.77
C TRP A 82 17.93 -13.71 17.55
N ASN A 83 18.01 -12.53 16.90
CA ASN A 83 19.27 -11.81 16.71
C ASN A 83 19.94 -11.53 18.06
N LYS A 84 19.18 -11.06 19.07
CA LYS A 84 19.70 -10.85 20.42
C LYS A 84 20.25 -12.15 21.02
N ALA A 85 19.54 -13.26 20.90
CA ALA A 85 19.98 -14.55 21.42
C ALA A 85 21.28 -15.04 20.74
N LEU A 86 21.37 -14.90 19.41
CA LEU A 86 22.57 -15.25 18.64
C LEU A 86 23.78 -14.42 19.08
N TYR A 87 23.63 -13.10 19.20
CA TYR A 87 24.72 -12.23 19.63
C TYR A 87 25.16 -12.51 21.06
N ASN A 88 24.24 -12.82 21.97
CA ASN A 88 24.58 -13.24 23.33
C ASN A 88 25.39 -14.56 23.31
N ALA A 89 24.99 -15.55 22.52
CA ALA A 89 25.73 -16.81 22.40
C ALA A 89 27.15 -16.58 21.88
N LEU A 90 27.31 -15.72 20.88
CA LEU A 90 28.63 -15.32 20.36
C LEU A 90 29.46 -14.58 21.42
N GLN A 91 28.87 -13.63 22.14
CA GLN A 91 29.54 -12.87 23.19
C GLN A 91 30.01 -13.76 24.34
N HIS A 92 29.21 -14.77 24.70
CA HIS A 92 29.54 -15.73 25.74
C HIS A 92 30.37 -16.92 25.24
N LEU A 93 30.70 -16.97 23.93
CA LEU A 93 31.40 -18.09 23.29
C LEU A 93 30.70 -19.45 23.51
N ASP A 94 29.37 -19.44 23.62
CA ASP A 94 28.56 -20.64 23.80
C ASP A 94 28.26 -21.31 22.46
N ALA A 95 29.07 -22.32 22.12
CA ALA A 95 28.93 -23.05 20.87
C ALA A 95 27.62 -23.84 20.77
N ALA A 96 27.09 -24.36 21.88
CA ALA A 96 25.88 -25.18 21.88
C ALA A 96 24.64 -24.32 21.59
N GLU A 97 24.56 -23.16 22.26
CA GLU A 97 23.49 -22.20 22.00
C GLU A 97 23.60 -21.62 20.58
N PHE A 98 24.82 -21.33 20.09
CA PHE A 98 25.03 -20.86 18.72
C PHE A 98 24.43 -21.80 17.68
N TRP A 99 24.77 -23.10 17.72
CA TRP A 99 24.22 -24.08 16.77
C TRP A 99 22.71 -24.25 16.90
N THR A 100 22.18 -24.14 18.12
CA THR A 100 20.73 -24.13 18.37
C THR A 100 20.07 -22.93 17.68
N GLN A 101 20.67 -21.74 17.78
CA GLN A 101 20.15 -20.53 17.13
C GLN A 101 20.24 -20.61 15.60
N ILE A 102 21.24 -21.29 15.03
CA ILE A 102 21.30 -21.54 13.57
C ILE A 102 20.16 -22.45 13.10
N ALA A 103 19.85 -23.51 13.86
CA ALA A 103 18.72 -24.39 13.54
C ALA A 103 17.38 -23.63 13.62
N VAL A 104 17.18 -22.85 14.68
CA VAL A 104 16.02 -21.97 14.85
C VAL A 104 15.87 -21.01 13.67
N PHE A 105 16.97 -20.34 13.29
CA PHE A 105 16.97 -19.41 12.16
C PHE A 105 16.50 -20.08 10.88
N SER A 106 16.97 -21.29 10.62
CA SER A 106 16.59 -22.05 9.42
C SER A 106 15.08 -22.30 9.37
N VAL A 107 14.46 -22.59 10.52
CA VAL A 107 13.00 -22.74 10.63
C VAL A 107 12.29 -21.40 10.43
N LEU A 108 12.72 -20.35 11.14
CA LEU A 108 12.12 -19.00 11.02
C LEU A 108 12.22 -18.46 9.59
N ALA A 109 13.36 -18.60 8.94
CA ALA A 109 13.60 -18.19 7.56
C ALA A 109 12.69 -18.97 6.58
N THR A 110 12.55 -20.28 6.77
CA THR A 110 11.65 -21.11 5.96
C THR A 110 10.19 -20.65 6.08
N VAL A 111 9.73 -20.43 7.32
CA VAL A 111 8.37 -19.91 7.58
C VAL A 111 8.20 -18.50 7.01
N HIS A 112 9.21 -17.64 7.13
CA HIS A 112 9.18 -16.28 6.59
C HIS A 112 9.03 -16.28 5.07
N ILE A 113 9.82 -17.09 4.36
CA ILE A 113 9.76 -17.21 2.90
C ILE A 113 8.42 -17.81 2.47
N ALA A 114 7.95 -18.87 3.13
CA ALA A 114 6.65 -19.47 2.83
C ALA A 114 5.52 -18.45 3.02
N ASN A 115 5.53 -17.70 4.12
CA ASN A 115 4.56 -16.64 4.38
C ASN A 115 4.63 -15.52 3.32
N ALA A 116 5.84 -15.13 2.89
CA ALA A 116 6.05 -14.13 1.85
C ALA A 116 5.47 -14.57 0.49
N LEU A 117 5.56 -15.85 0.15
CA LEU A 117 4.94 -16.40 -1.06
C LEU A 117 3.41 -16.47 -0.94
N LEU A 118 2.89 -16.87 0.23
CA LEU A 118 1.46 -16.95 0.49
C LEU A 118 0.80 -15.56 0.44
N ILE A 119 1.39 -14.56 1.08
CA ILE A 119 0.87 -13.18 1.03
C ILE A 119 0.95 -12.62 -0.39
N TYR A 120 2.03 -12.87 -1.13
CA TYR A 120 2.15 -12.45 -2.53
C TYR A 120 1.02 -13.02 -3.38
N TYR A 121 0.80 -14.33 -3.29
CA TYR A 121 -0.28 -15.01 -4.00
C TYR A 121 -1.66 -14.46 -3.59
N ALA A 122 -1.93 -14.34 -2.30
CA ALA A 122 -3.21 -13.87 -1.78
C ALA A 122 -3.51 -12.42 -2.21
N GLN A 123 -2.50 -11.53 -2.17
CA GLN A 123 -2.62 -10.16 -2.66
C GLN A 123 -2.89 -10.11 -4.16
N LYS A 124 -2.19 -10.91 -4.98
CA LYS A 124 -2.42 -10.97 -6.42
C LYS A 124 -3.82 -11.50 -6.75
N ALA A 125 -4.25 -12.56 -6.09
CA ALA A 125 -5.59 -13.12 -6.26
C ALA A 125 -6.68 -12.09 -5.90
N PHE A 126 -6.52 -11.39 -4.78
CA PHE A 126 -7.45 -10.34 -4.36
C PHE A 126 -7.49 -9.17 -5.35
N THR A 127 -6.33 -8.68 -5.79
CA THR A 127 -6.21 -7.62 -6.79
C THR A 127 -6.89 -8.01 -8.10
N ILE A 128 -6.70 -9.24 -8.59
CA ILE A 128 -7.35 -9.70 -9.83
C ILE A 128 -8.88 -9.73 -9.67
N HIS A 129 -9.39 -10.29 -8.58
CA HIS A 129 -10.83 -10.35 -8.31
C HIS A 129 -11.46 -8.97 -8.22
N TRP A 130 -10.82 -8.06 -7.48
CA TRP A 130 -11.33 -6.70 -7.31
C TRP A 130 -11.24 -5.92 -8.62
N ARG A 131 -10.14 -6.02 -9.36
CA ARG A 131 -10.01 -5.40 -10.68
C ARG A 131 -11.07 -5.88 -11.65
N LYS A 132 -11.31 -7.19 -11.73
CA LYS A 132 -12.34 -7.77 -12.61
C LYS A 132 -13.71 -7.16 -12.30
N TRP A 133 -14.11 -7.21 -11.03
CA TRP A 133 -15.39 -6.64 -10.61
C TRP A 133 -15.49 -5.13 -10.87
N ALA A 134 -14.45 -4.37 -10.56
CA ALA A 134 -14.46 -2.91 -10.73
C ALA A 134 -14.54 -2.52 -12.21
N ASN A 135 -13.87 -3.29 -13.08
CA ASN A 135 -13.97 -3.10 -14.52
C ASN A 135 -15.39 -3.39 -15.02
N GLU A 136 -15.95 -4.56 -14.69
CA GLU A 136 -17.32 -4.96 -15.09
C GLU A 136 -18.35 -3.94 -14.60
N ALA A 137 -18.31 -3.56 -13.31
CA ALA A 137 -19.25 -2.59 -12.73
C ALA A 137 -19.15 -1.19 -13.37
N THR A 138 -17.95 -0.78 -13.81
CA THR A 138 -17.77 0.50 -14.48
C THR A 138 -18.22 0.44 -15.93
N LEU A 139 -17.92 -0.67 -16.61
CA LEU A 139 -18.34 -0.92 -18.00
C LEU A 139 -19.86 -0.96 -18.12
N ASP A 140 -20.54 -1.65 -17.20
CA ASP A 140 -22.01 -1.72 -17.15
C ASP A 140 -22.62 -0.32 -17.01
N LYS A 141 -22.05 0.52 -16.14
CA LYS A 141 -22.50 1.92 -15.96
C LYS A 141 -22.25 2.77 -17.20
N TRP A 142 -21.15 2.53 -17.91
CA TRP A 142 -20.80 3.28 -19.13
C TRP A 142 -21.70 2.92 -20.32
N LEU A 143 -22.10 1.65 -20.44
CA LEU A 143 -23.00 1.18 -21.49
C LEU A 143 -24.48 1.39 -21.16
N ALA A 144 -24.84 1.53 -19.89
CA ALA A 144 -26.22 1.75 -19.45
C ALA A 144 -26.79 3.06 -20.02
N SER A 145 -28.05 3.01 -20.46
CA SER A 145 -28.84 4.17 -20.87
C SER A 145 -28.15 5.08 -21.90
N GLN A 146 -27.27 4.50 -22.74
CA GLN A 146 -26.45 5.22 -23.71
C GLN A 146 -25.56 6.30 -23.07
N ALA A 147 -25.08 6.08 -21.84
CA ALA A 147 -24.23 7.03 -21.13
C ALA A 147 -22.97 7.37 -21.93
N TYR A 148 -22.35 6.38 -22.58
CA TYR A 148 -21.22 6.58 -23.49
C TYR A 148 -21.46 7.65 -24.57
N TYR A 149 -22.69 7.79 -25.06
CA TYR A 149 -23.06 8.79 -26.06
C TYR A 149 -23.45 10.13 -25.38
N LYS A 150 -24.30 10.07 -24.36
CA LYS A 150 -24.80 11.26 -23.64
C LYS A 150 -23.68 12.07 -22.99
N MET A 151 -22.62 11.41 -22.52
CA MET A 151 -21.45 12.07 -21.93
C MET A 151 -20.65 12.89 -22.94
N CYS A 152 -20.73 12.61 -24.24
CA CYS A 152 -20.08 13.43 -25.27
C CYS A 152 -20.74 14.80 -25.47
N SER A 153 -22.02 14.92 -25.10
CA SER A 153 -22.84 16.13 -25.27
C SER A 153 -22.88 17.04 -24.04
N TYR A 154 -22.25 16.66 -22.93
CA TYR A 154 -22.16 17.49 -21.73
C TYR A 154 -21.05 18.55 -21.86
N ASP A 155 -21.27 19.74 -21.29
CA ASP A 155 -20.30 20.84 -21.28
C ASP A 155 -19.00 20.45 -20.54
N GLU A 156 -19.11 19.65 -19.49
CA GLU A 156 -17.96 19.11 -18.76
C GLU A 156 -17.59 17.73 -19.32
N LYS A 157 -16.82 17.73 -20.40
CA LYS A 157 -16.38 16.50 -21.07
C LYS A 157 -15.42 15.70 -20.17
N ILE A 158 -15.78 14.45 -19.90
CA ILE A 158 -14.86 13.48 -19.29
C ILE A 158 -13.78 13.14 -20.32
N ASP A 159 -12.52 13.31 -19.95
CA ASP A 159 -11.37 12.95 -20.76
C ASP A 159 -11.04 11.45 -20.64
N ASN A 160 -10.69 10.85 -21.79
CA ASN A 160 -10.13 9.50 -21.94
C ASN A 160 -10.84 8.41 -21.11
N PRO A 161 -12.16 8.16 -21.33
CA PRO A 161 -12.92 7.15 -20.59
C PRO A 161 -12.35 5.73 -20.76
N ASP A 162 -11.74 5.45 -21.91
CA ASP A 162 -11.01 4.22 -22.21
C ASP A 162 -9.81 4.02 -21.28
N GLN A 163 -9.00 5.06 -21.06
CA GLN A 163 -7.88 5.02 -20.12
C GLN A 163 -8.36 4.81 -18.68
N ARG A 164 -9.44 5.50 -18.29
CA ARG A 164 -10.02 5.37 -16.94
C ARG A 164 -10.44 3.93 -16.63
N ILE A 165 -11.08 3.26 -17.60
CA ILE A 165 -11.53 1.87 -17.44
C ILE A 165 -10.36 0.88 -17.51
N GLN A 166 -9.43 1.05 -18.46
CA GLN A 166 -8.36 0.10 -18.70
C GLN A 166 -7.22 0.21 -17.66
N GLN A 167 -6.73 1.42 -17.43
CA GLN A 167 -5.50 1.68 -16.67
C GLN A 167 -5.81 2.15 -15.26
N ASP A 168 -6.70 3.14 -15.10
CA ASP A 168 -6.87 3.78 -13.80
C ASP A 168 -7.57 2.87 -12.78
N ILE A 169 -8.53 2.03 -13.20
CA ILE A 169 -9.12 1.00 -12.32
C ILE A 169 -8.04 0.04 -11.80
N SER A 170 -7.08 -0.34 -12.65
CA SER A 170 -5.98 -1.21 -12.24
C SER A 170 -5.08 -0.53 -11.20
N ALA A 171 -4.72 0.73 -11.46
CA ALA A 171 -3.91 1.53 -10.55
C ALA A 171 -4.62 1.78 -9.23
N TYR A 172 -5.91 2.12 -9.27
CA TYR A 172 -6.80 2.32 -8.12
C TYR A 172 -6.78 1.10 -7.20
N VAL A 173 -7.17 -0.08 -7.70
CA VAL A 173 -7.23 -1.30 -6.89
C VAL A 173 -5.87 -1.65 -6.29
N SER A 174 -4.82 -1.63 -7.11
CA SER A 174 -3.47 -2.05 -6.68
C SER A 174 -2.89 -1.09 -5.63
N THR A 175 -3.05 0.22 -5.85
CA THR A 175 -2.56 1.26 -4.93
C THR A 175 -3.33 1.26 -3.64
N SER A 176 -4.67 1.15 -3.70
CA SER A 176 -5.50 1.09 -2.50
C SER A 176 -5.15 -0.11 -1.62
N LEU A 177 -5.01 -1.30 -2.19
CA LEU A 177 -4.60 -2.49 -1.43
C LEU A 177 -3.21 -2.31 -0.81
N SER A 178 -2.23 -1.84 -1.60
CA SER A 178 -0.86 -1.63 -1.15
C SER A 178 -0.77 -0.61 -0.02
N LEU A 179 -1.47 0.53 -0.13
CA LEU A 179 -1.47 1.57 0.89
C LEU A 179 -2.19 1.12 2.16
N SER A 180 -3.34 0.47 2.06
CA SER A 180 -4.09 0.02 3.24
C SER A 180 -3.30 -1.04 4.03
N LEU A 181 -2.78 -2.07 3.36
CA LEU A 181 -1.99 -3.10 4.03
C LEU A 181 -0.63 -2.57 4.51
N GLY A 182 0.01 -1.73 3.71
CA GLY A 182 1.27 -1.09 4.06
C GLY A 182 1.14 -0.22 5.30
N LEU A 183 0.07 0.57 5.40
CA LEU A 183 -0.21 1.40 6.57
C LEU A 183 -0.43 0.55 7.81
N ILE A 184 -1.27 -0.49 7.73
CA ILE A 184 -1.51 -1.40 8.85
C ILE A 184 -0.20 -2.05 9.29
N LYS A 185 0.57 -2.62 8.36
CA LYS A 185 1.87 -3.24 8.65
C LYS A 185 2.83 -2.25 9.32
N ALA A 186 2.93 -1.04 8.78
CA ALA A 186 3.81 0.00 9.30
C ALA A 186 3.43 0.43 10.72
N VAL A 187 2.13 0.68 10.97
CA VAL A 187 1.64 1.07 12.30
C VAL A 187 1.83 -0.06 13.31
N THR A 188 1.47 -1.30 12.96
CA THR A 188 1.66 -2.45 13.85
C THR A 188 3.14 -2.66 14.17
N SER A 189 4.02 -2.59 13.17
CA SER A 189 5.46 -2.70 13.35
C SER A 189 6.00 -1.58 14.24
N MET A 190 5.65 -0.32 13.94
CA MET A 190 6.05 0.85 14.71
C MET A 190 5.68 0.72 16.19
N VAL A 191 4.42 0.36 16.49
CA VAL A 191 3.95 0.16 17.86
C VAL A 191 4.73 -0.96 18.55
N SER A 192 4.90 -2.10 17.87
CA SER A 192 5.58 -3.28 18.43
C SER A 192 7.05 -2.99 18.77
N PHE A 193 7.78 -2.40 17.82
CA PHE A 193 9.19 -2.06 18.04
C PHE A 193 9.36 -0.91 19.01
N THR A 194 8.40 0.01 19.11
CA THR A 194 8.40 1.05 20.15
C THR A 194 8.24 0.44 21.53
N ILE A 195 7.37 -0.57 21.72
CA ILE A 195 7.25 -1.29 23.00
C ILE A 195 8.56 -2.00 23.36
N ILE A 196 9.18 -2.69 22.40
CA ILE A 196 10.48 -3.36 22.61
C ILE A 196 11.56 -2.33 22.99
N LEU A 197 11.65 -1.24 22.22
CA LEU A 197 12.63 -0.18 22.47
C LEU A 197 12.39 0.48 23.83
N TRP A 198 11.14 0.69 24.22
CA TRP A 198 10.78 1.20 25.53
C TRP A 198 11.34 0.30 26.64
N GLY A 199 11.20 -1.03 26.53
CA GLY A 199 11.76 -1.95 27.52
C GLY A 199 13.30 -1.97 27.59
N LEU A 200 13.99 -1.55 26.53
CA LEU A 200 15.46 -1.54 26.45
C LEU A 200 16.07 -0.15 26.71
N SER A 201 15.28 0.91 26.62
CA SER A 201 15.75 2.29 26.67
C SER A 201 16.06 2.71 28.10
N GLY A 202 17.34 2.80 28.44
CA GLY A 202 17.80 3.29 29.73
C GLY A 202 17.59 4.80 29.93
N PRO A 203 17.71 5.30 31.17
CA PRO A 203 17.71 6.73 31.44
C PRO A 203 18.96 7.39 30.86
N MET A 204 18.81 8.59 30.30
CA MET A 204 19.92 9.40 29.81
C MET A 204 19.97 10.72 30.59
N GLN A 205 21.17 11.10 31.04
CA GLN A 205 21.40 12.41 31.64
C GLN A 205 21.59 13.46 30.54
N ILE A 206 20.82 14.54 30.59
CA ILE A 206 20.93 15.70 29.71
C ILE A 206 21.07 16.94 30.59
N GLY A 207 22.31 17.33 30.88
CA GLY A 207 22.60 18.34 31.91
C GLY A 207 22.14 17.85 33.29
N ASP A 208 21.37 18.67 33.99
CA ASP A 208 20.81 18.34 35.32
C ASP A 208 19.52 17.50 35.26
N PHE A 209 18.99 17.24 34.06
CA PHE A 209 17.75 16.49 33.87
C PHE A 209 18.02 15.05 33.43
N THR A 210 17.39 14.10 34.11
CA THR A 210 17.39 12.68 33.71
C THR A 210 16.13 12.38 32.90
N LEU A 211 16.30 12.08 31.62
CA LEU A 211 15.20 11.70 30.75
C LEU A 211 15.07 10.16 30.75
N PRO A 212 13.99 9.58 31.32
CA PRO A 212 13.75 8.15 31.22
C PRO A 212 13.42 7.79 29.76
N HIS A 213 13.89 6.62 29.31
CA HIS A 213 13.64 6.10 27.97
C HIS A 213 14.05 7.04 26.81
N ALA A 214 15.10 7.85 26.99
CA ALA A 214 15.49 8.92 26.07
C ALA A 214 15.56 8.53 24.59
N MET A 215 16.04 7.32 24.27
CA MET A 215 16.15 6.84 22.88
C MET A 215 14.81 6.85 22.13
N VAL A 216 13.70 6.55 22.82
CA VAL A 216 12.37 6.55 22.20
C VAL A 216 12.01 7.97 21.76
N PHE A 217 12.13 8.94 22.66
CA PHE A 217 11.80 10.34 22.37
C PHE A 217 12.68 10.92 21.28
N LEU A 218 13.98 10.64 21.30
CA LEU A 218 14.92 11.10 20.28
C LEU A 218 14.54 10.59 18.88
N VAL A 219 14.18 9.30 18.76
CA VAL A 219 13.75 8.72 17.47
C VAL A 219 12.45 9.37 16.98
N PHE A 220 11.46 9.58 17.84
CA PHE A 220 10.21 10.24 17.44
C PHE A 220 10.42 11.69 17.00
N ILE A 221 11.23 12.46 17.73
CA ILE A 221 11.57 13.83 17.34
C ILE A 221 12.25 13.83 15.97
N TYR A 222 13.24 12.95 15.78
CA TYR A 222 13.94 12.81 14.51
C TYR A 222 12.97 12.51 13.35
N VAL A 223 12.09 11.51 13.52
CA VAL A 223 11.12 11.12 12.49
C VAL A 223 10.15 12.25 12.17
N LEU A 224 9.65 12.99 13.17
CA LEU A 224 8.74 14.12 12.94
C LEU A 224 9.41 15.24 12.14
N VAL A 225 10.65 15.59 12.51
CA VAL A 225 11.43 16.61 11.80
C VAL A 225 11.73 16.16 10.37
N SER A 226 12.26 14.94 10.18
CA SER A 226 12.54 14.39 8.86
C SER A 226 11.30 14.32 7.97
N THR A 227 10.14 13.96 8.54
CA THR A 227 8.87 13.91 7.82
C THR A 227 8.43 15.30 7.37
N ALA A 228 8.54 16.32 8.23
CA ALA A 228 8.21 17.70 7.87
C ALA A 228 9.06 18.20 6.68
N PHE A 229 10.37 17.94 6.71
CA PHE A 229 11.27 18.25 5.60
C PHE A 229 10.90 17.49 4.32
N ALA A 230 10.59 16.20 4.42
CA ALA A 230 10.18 15.39 3.27
C ALA A 230 8.90 15.92 2.63
N PHE A 231 7.89 16.32 3.42
CA PHE A 231 6.66 16.93 2.89
C PHE A 231 6.90 18.28 2.21
N GLN A 232 7.76 19.11 2.79
CA GLN A 232 8.10 20.41 2.21
C GLN A 232 8.76 20.26 0.83
N ILE A 233 9.68 19.32 0.68
CA ILE A 233 10.34 19.00 -0.59
C ILE A 233 9.40 18.29 -1.56
N GLY A 234 8.50 17.44 -1.04
CA GLY A 234 7.58 16.61 -1.82
C GLY A 234 6.40 17.34 -2.46
N LYS A 235 5.95 18.44 -1.87
CA LYS A 235 4.76 19.19 -2.28
C LYS A 235 4.68 19.54 -3.79
N PRO A 236 5.74 20.03 -4.48
CA PRO A 236 5.67 20.35 -5.91
C PRO A 236 5.55 19.11 -6.81
N LEU A 237 5.94 17.92 -6.35
CA LEU A 237 5.93 16.72 -7.19
C LEU A 237 4.52 16.31 -7.64
N ILE A 238 3.48 16.62 -6.86
CA ILE A 238 2.10 16.31 -7.22
C ILE A 238 1.70 17.04 -8.52
N GLY A 239 2.01 18.35 -8.60
CA GLY A 239 1.72 19.15 -9.79
C GLY A 239 2.58 18.73 -10.99
N LEU A 240 3.85 18.41 -10.75
CA LEU A 240 4.75 17.92 -11.80
C LEU A 240 4.29 16.57 -12.36
N ASN A 241 3.83 15.65 -11.50
CA ASN A 241 3.35 14.33 -11.94
C ASN A 241 2.03 14.45 -12.72
N PHE A 242 1.12 15.32 -12.29
CA PHE A 242 -0.11 15.60 -13.04
C PHE A 242 0.20 16.19 -14.44
N ASN A 243 1.13 17.14 -14.51
CA ASN A 243 1.56 17.70 -15.79
C ASN A 243 2.23 16.65 -16.68
N ASN A 244 3.04 15.75 -16.10
CA ASN A 244 3.68 14.65 -16.82
C ASN A 244 2.64 13.72 -17.47
N GLU A 245 1.65 13.26 -16.72
CA GLU A 245 0.56 12.42 -17.23
C GLU A 245 -0.24 13.14 -18.32
N ARG A 246 -0.57 14.42 -18.10
CA ARG A 246 -1.32 15.22 -19.09
C ARG A 246 -0.55 15.39 -20.40
N LEU A 247 0.75 15.72 -20.33
CA LEU A 247 1.59 15.90 -21.52
C LEU A 247 1.78 14.57 -22.27
N ASN A 248 2.04 13.47 -21.55
CA ASN A 248 2.13 12.14 -22.17
C ASN A 248 0.82 11.72 -22.85
N ALA A 249 -0.33 12.00 -22.23
CA ALA A 249 -1.63 11.71 -22.83
C ALA A 249 -1.86 12.54 -24.11
N ASN A 250 -1.57 13.85 -24.07
CA ASN A 250 -1.69 14.73 -25.23
C ASN A 250 -0.78 14.27 -26.39
N TYR A 251 0.46 13.87 -26.07
CA TYR A 251 1.40 13.35 -27.06
C TYR A 251 0.89 12.04 -27.69
N ARG A 252 0.39 11.10 -26.88
CA ARG A 252 -0.19 9.84 -27.37
C ARG A 252 -1.40 10.09 -28.27
N TYR A 253 -2.28 11.01 -27.89
CA TYR A 253 -3.43 11.41 -28.71
C TYR A 253 -2.99 12.01 -30.05
N ALA A 254 -1.98 12.89 -30.05
CA ALA A 254 -1.44 13.47 -31.28
C ALA A 254 -0.92 12.37 -32.24
N LEU A 255 -0.25 11.34 -31.73
CA LEU A 255 0.23 10.21 -32.55
C LEU A 255 -0.92 9.36 -33.11
N VAL A 256 -1.97 9.10 -32.32
CA VAL A 256 -3.16 8.38 -32.80
C VAL A 256 -3.85 9.17 -33.91
N ARG A 257 -4.02 10.49 -33.74
CA ARG A 257 -4.57 11.37 -34.77
C ARG A 257 -3.75 11.33 -36.07
N ILE A 258 -2.43 11.37 -35.99
CA ILE A 258 -1.56 11.26 -37.18
C ILE A 258 -1.80 9.93 -37.90
N LYS A 259 -1.98 8.83 -37.16
CA LYS A 259 -2.30 7.51 -37.74
C LYS A 259 -3.68 7.48 -38.40
N GLU A 260 -4.70 8.06 -37.76
CA GLU A 260 -6.08 8.09 -38.29
C GLU A 260 -6.19 8.92 -39.58
N TYR A 261 -5.47 10.05 -39.65
CA TYR A 261 -5.47 10.94 -40.82
C TYR A 261 -4.26 10.74 -41.74
N ALA A 262 -3.62 9.57 -41.69
CA ALA A 262 -2.36 9.29 -42.40
C ALA A 262 -2.47 9.52 -43.91
N GLU A 263 -3.59 9.12 -44.52
CA GLU A 263 -3.84 9.30 -45.95
C GLU A 263 -3.92 10.79 -46.33
N SER A 264 -4.70 11.59 -45.60
CA SER A 264 -4.80 13.03 -45.84
C SER A 264 -3.46 13.73 -45.62
N ILE A 265 -2.73 13.37 -44.56
CA ILE A 265 -1.42 13.94 -44.26
C ILE A 265 -0.43 13.63 -45.40
N ALA A 266 -0.42 12.40 -45.92
CA ALA A 266 0.44 12.00 -47.02
C ALA A 266 0.07 12.68 -48.34
N PHE A 267 -1.22 12.78 -48.67
CA PHE A 267 -1.70 13.47 -49.88
C PHE A 267 -1.33 14.95 -49.88
N PHE A 268 -1.50 15.64 -48.74
CA PHE A 268 -1.22 17.07 -48.61
C PHE A 268 0.23 17.39 -48.20
N LYS A 269 1.11 16.38 -48.02
CA LYS A 269 2.49 16.54 -47.54
C LYS A 269 2.58 17.36 -46.24
N GLY A 270 1.67 17.07 -45.31
CA GLY A 270 1.46 17.79 -44.05
C GLY A 270 2.42 17.40 -42.92
N GLU A 271 3.41 16.53 -43.16
CA GLU A 271 4.20 15.86 -42.11
C GLU A 271 4.98 16.87 -41.25
N LYS A 272 5.49 17.96 -41.83
CA LYS A 272 6.21 19.00 -41.08
C LYS A 272 5.31 19.72 -40.07
N MET A 273 4.06 19.98 -40.44
CA MET A 273 3.09 20.67 -39.59
C MET A 273 2.64 19.76 -38.44
N GLU A 274 2.31 18.50 -38.75
CA GLU A 274 1.89 17.52 -37.76
C GLU A 274 3.03 17.17 -36.78
N LYS A 275 4.28 17.08 -37.27
CA LYS A 275 5.46 16.93 -36.39
C LYS A 275 5.58 18.10 -35.40
N LYS A 276 5.39 19.34 -35.87
CA LYS A 276 5.44 20.53 -35.03
C LYS A 276 4.31 20.50 -33.98
N SER A 277 3.09 20.17 -34.40
CA SER A 277 1.93 20.04 -33.50
C SER A 277 2.15 18.97 -32.42
N ALA A 278 2.64 17.79 -32.79
CA ALA A 278 2.94 16.72 -31.85
C ALA A 278 4.09 17.09 -30.88
N SER A 279 5.09 17.85 -31.34
CA SER A 279 6.19 18.29 -30.46
C SER A 279 5.77 19.31 -29.41
N TYR A 280 4.70 20.08 -29.63
CA TYR A 280 4.14 20.99 -28.62
C TYR A 280 3.29 20.28 -27.57
N ALA A 281 2.97 19.00 -27.78
CA ALA A 281 2.20 18.20 -26.82
C ALA A 281 3.09 17.54 -25.74
N ILE A 282 4.42 17.62 -25.89
CA ILE A 282 5.45 17.18 -24.94
C ILE A 282 5.77 18.33 -23.97
#